data_AF-A0A1E3YAC9-F1
#
_entry.id   AF-A0A1E3YAC9-F1
#
_cell.length_a   1.000
_cell.length_b   1.000
_cell.length_c   1.000
_cell.angle_alpha   90.00
_cell.angle_beta   90.00
_cell.angle_gamma   90.00
#
_symmetry.space_group_name_H-M   'P 1'
#
loop_
_entity.id
_entity.type
_entity.pdbx_description
1 polymer ?
#
loop_
_entity_poly.entity_id
_entity_poly.type
_entity_poly.pdbx_seq_one_letter_code
_entity_poly.pdbx_strand_id
1 'polypeptide(L)'
;MCADSANFPPPAAQPGTGAATEADGSPAAIGRNLADRPAMRCRHFAAPVLIVLLIATGAGCARSPAPTPVCTLTIAPASHALPADGGTRTVTVTASSASCAWTATTAAGWIGLTPTSSGTGSGSFDYTVAATPETTQRSATILIGEQTHTVTQAGRDADPPPPPVCSYTLTPDDATVGAAGGTGAVQVGTASGCAWTALSSDTWLAIEDGSTGSGPGVVRYRAAAYDGTTRRTGTMTIAGRTFTLTQDGIDTSTCSYSVSPVTFDPCLLAGSVTTQVQTTANCPWTVTSTAPWLSIDGAAARTGAGDVRMTFPSNYAAPREGVIEIRWPTTTAGQNVRVAQAGCLYATSASTMAVAAAGGALTFDVLQQAMPNSCGGPLQDACVWSATTGASWITITSTMPKRGDASVALTVAPNTTAQARAATIVVQDRVVTIEQAGTVP
;
A
#
# COMPACT_ATOMS: atom_id res chain seq x y z
N MET A 1 38.96 -50.04 -13.37
CA MET A 1 38.09 -49.66 -14.49
C MET A 1 37.23 -48.51 -14.00
N CYS A 2 37.39 -47.31 -14.57
CA CYS A 2 36.39 -46.22 -14.60
C CYS A 2 37.09 -44.99 -15.18
N ALA A 3 36.56 -44.49 -16.29
CA ALA A 3 36.99 -43.28 -16.96
C ALA A 3 35.78 -42.34 -17.10
N ASP A 4 36.08 -41.04 -16.96
CA ASP A 4 35.44 -39.87 -17.59
C ASP A 4 33.97 -39.55 -17.23
N SER A 5 33.53 -38.30 -16.99
CA SER A 5 34.01 -36.97 -17.42
C SER A 5 33.52 -35.86 -16.45
N ALA A 6 34.23 -34.73 -16.42
CA ALA A 6 33.85 -33.49 -15.74
C ALA A 6 32.99 -32.55 -16.62
N ASN A 7 32.13 -31.70 -16.02
CA ASN A 7 32.28 -30.22 -16.11
C ASN A 7 31.28 -29.44 -15.23
N PHE A 8 31.75 -28.31 -14.68
CA PHE A 8 31.06 -27.33 -13.82
C PHE A 8 30.49 -26.14 -14.61
N PRO A 9 29.51 -25.40 -14.04
CA PRO A 9 29.56 -23.93 -14.02
C PRO A 9 29.29 -23.31 -12.61
N PRO A 10 29.56 -22.00 -12.40
CA PRO A 10 29.91 -21.41 -11.10
C PRO A 10 28.73 -20.82 -10.28
N PRO A 11 28.96 -20.43 -9.00
CA PRO A 11 27.92 -19.96 -8.09
C PRO A 11 27.75 -18.43 -8.02
N ALA A 12 26.66 -18.07 -7.32
CA ALA A 12 26.03 -16.78 -7.13
C ALA A 12 26.88 -15.66 -6.47
N ALA A 13 26.49 -14.42 -6.75
CA ALA A 13 26.96 -13.21 -6.06
C ALA A 13 25.78 -12.35 -5.57
N GLN A 14 25.77 -12.00 -4.28
CA GLN A 14 25.16 -10.85 -3.60
C GLN A 14 25.65 -10.85 -2.13
N PRO A 15 25.56 -9.76 -1.32
CA PRO A 15 25.35 -8.33 -1.61
C PRO A 15 26.39 -7.39 -0.92
N GLY A 16 26.46 -6.13 -1.36
CA GLY A 16 27.27 -5.08 -0.73
C GLY A 16 26.41 -3.93 -0.20
N THR A 17 26.45 -3.72 1.11
CA THR A 17 25.82 -2.64 1.89
C THR A 17 26.58 -1.33 1.80
N GLY A 18 25.88 -0.19 1.84
CA GLY A 18 26.50 1.11 2.14
C GLY A 18 25.59 2.31 1.88
N ALA A 19 24.80 2.69 2.88
CA ALA A 19 24.11 3.96 2.97
C ALA A 19 24.86 4.88 3.96
N ALA A 20 25.05 6.15 3.62
CA ALA A 20 25.23 7.22 4.61
C ALA A 20 24.86 8.59 4.02
N THR A 21 24.10 9.30 4.84
CA THR A 21 23.36 10.56 4.72
C THR A 21 24.20 11.84 4.76
N GLU A 22 23.52 12.92 4.33
CA GLU A 22 23.85 14.34 4.31
C GLU A 22 24.16 15.05 5.65
N ALA A 23 24.86 16.19 5.49
CA ALA A 23 24.68 17.53 6.12
C ALA A 23 25.44 17.97 7.40
N ASP A 24 26.16 19.08 7.19
CA ASP A 24 26.11 20.38 7.91
C ASP A 24 27.26 20.86 8.83
N GLY A 25 27.60 22.16 8.70
CA GLY A 25 27.99 23.06 9.80
C GLY A 25 29.46 23.19 10.27
N SER A 26 30.10 24.33 9.94
CA SER A 26 31.29 24.96 10.59
C SER A 26 31.05 25.31 12.09
N PRO A 27 32.01 25.72 12.99
CA PRO A 27 33.19 26.62 12.76
C PRO A 27 34.47 26.42 13.65
N ALA A 28 35.54 27.22 13.38
CA ALA A 28 36.59 27.84 14.25
C ALA A 28 37.38 26.95 15.29
N ALA A 29 38.66 27.13 15.68
CA ALA A 29 39.64 28.22 15.61
C ALA A 29 41.04 27.77 16.14
N ILE A 30 42.08 28.58 15.82
CA ILE A 30 43.29 28.94 16.61
C ILE A 30 44.55 28.04 16.62
N GLY A 31 45.67 28.68 16.22
CA GLY A 31 47.05 28.42 16.69
C GLY A 31 48.11 28.61 15.60
N ARG A 32 48.53 29.86 15.26
CA ARG A 32 49.84 30.49 15.63
C ARG A 32 51.08 29.65 15.23
N ASN A 33 52.16 30.15 14.63
CA ASN A 33 52.62 31.48 14.21
C ASN A 33 54.01 31.30 13.54
N LEU A 34 54.45 32.32 12.80
CA LEU A 34 55.84 32.70 12.40
C LEU A 34 56.49 32.20 11.09
N ALA A 35 56.95 33.24 10.36
CA ALA A 35 58.10 33.37 9.44
C ALA A 35 58.01 32.65 8.07
N ASP A 36 58.31 33.25 6.92
CA ASP A 36 59.12 34.42 6.62
C ASP A 36 58.73 35.05 5.26
N ARG A 37 58.89 36.38 5.15
CA ARG A 37 58.72 37.17 3.91
C ARG A 37 60.04 37.23 3.14
N PRO A 38 60.01 37.59 1.84
CA PRO A 38 60.48 38.94 1.55
C PRO A 38 59.66 39.70 0.51
N ALA A 39 59.49 41.00 0.79
CA ALA A 39 59.10 42.02 -0.15
C ALA A 39 60.36 42.66 -0.74
N MET A 40 60.33 43.08 -2.01
CA MET A 40 61.37 43.93 -2.58
C MET A 40 60.75 45.15 -3.25
N ARG A 41 60.87 46.29 -2.54
CA ARG A 41 60.78 47.65 -3.10
C ARG A 41 62.15 48.01 -3.65
N CYS A 42 62.20 48.68 -4.80
CA CYS A 42 63.38 49.44 -5.21
C CYS A 42 62.98 50.89 -5.49
N ARG A 43 63.30 51.76 -4.54
CA ARG A 43 63.24 53.22 -4.68
C ARG A 43 64.62 53.76 -4.29
N HIS A 44 65.22 54.46 -5.25
CA HIS A 44 66.30 55.45 -5.23
C HIS A 44 67.28 55.46 -4.03
N PHE A 45 68.57 55.35 -4.34
CA PHE A 45 69.64 55.98 -3.56
C PHE A 45 70.62 56.72 -4.47
N ALA A 46 70.91 57.96 -4.05
CA ALA A 46 71.71 58.94 -4.74
C ALA A 46 73.22 58.70 -4.54
N ALA A 47 73.98 59.01 -5.59
CA ALA A 47 75.43 59.15 -5.56
C ALA A 47 75.85 60.46 -4.87
N PRO A 48 77.10 60.55 -4.41
CA PRO A 48 77.85 61.78 -4.40
C PRO A 48 79.06 61.63 -5.33
N VAL A 49 79.07 62.33 -6.46
CA VAL A 49 80.33 62.54 -7.19
C VAL A 49 80.43 64.02 -7.56
N LEU A 50 81.45 64.63 -6.95
CA LEU A 50 81.88 66.01 -7.09
C LEU A 50 82.48 66.23 -8.48
N ILE A 51 82.06 67.34 -9.09
CA ILE A 51 82.46 67.88 -10.40
C ILE A 51 83.92 68.35 -10.36
N VAL A 52 84.73 68.00 -11.39
CA VAL A 52 85.81 68.88 -11.88
C VAL A 52 85.95 68.79 -13.41
N LEU A 53 85.56 69.91 -14.02
CA LEU A 53 85.93 70.58 -15.29
C LEU A 53 87.14 70.06 -16.08
N LEU A 54 87.07 70.06 -17.43
CA LEU A 54 87.86 70.95 -18.32
C LEU A 54 87.75 70.59 -19.84
N ILE A 55 87.01 71.45 -20.55
CA ILE A 55 87.21 72.05 -21.89
C ILE A 55 87.82 71.19 -23.03
N ALA A 56 87.04 70.95 -24.08
CA ALA A 56 87.52 71.03 -25.47
C ALA A 56 86.38 71.39 -26.44
N THR A 57 86.64 72.43 -27.22
CA THR A 57 85.84 73.09 -28.24
C THR A 57 85.54 72.22 -29.47
N GLY A 58 84.41 72.45 -30.16
CA GLY A 58 84.31 72.08 -31.58
C GLY A 58 82.92 71.93 -32.17
N ALA A 59 82.56 72.89 -33.02
CA ALA A 59 81.69 72.79 -34.20
C ALA A 59 80.22 72.36 -34.05
N GLY A 60 79.32 73.29 -34.39
CA GLY A 60 77.92 72.97 -34.63
C GLY A 60 77.75 72.00 -35.81
N CYS A 61 77.01 70.92 -35.57
CA CYS A 61 76.47 70.04 -36.60
C CYS A 61 74.94 70.10 -36.51
N ALA A 62 74.29 70.28 -37.66
CA ALA A 62 72.85 70.27 -37.83
C ALA A 62 72.22 69.01 -37.23
N ARG A 63 71.07 69.15 -36.56
CA ARG A 63 70.25 68.01 -36.09
C ARG A 63 69.85 67.14 -37.28
N SER A 64 70.32 65.90 -37.29
CA SER A 64 69.80 64.83 -38.13
C SER A 64 68.29 64.66 -37.89
N PRO A 65 67.42 64.50 -38.91
CA PRO A 65 66.02 64.24 -38.69
C PRO A 65 65.87 62.92 -37.90
N ALA A 66 65.06 62.95 -36.84
CA ALA A 66 64.71 61.75 -36.10
C ALA A 66 64.13 60.70 -37.07
N PRO A 67 64.46 59.39 -36.94
CA PRO A 67 63.86 58.36 -37.78
C PRO A 67 62.35 58.41 -37.63
N THR A 68 61.63 58.49 -38.76
CA THR A 68 60.16 58.41 -38.78
C THR A 68 59.73 57.10 -38.11
N PRO A 69 58.90 57.14 -37.04
CA PRO A 69 58.45 55.92 -36.38
C PRO A 69 57.62 55.08 -37.36
N VAL A 70 58.08 53.86 -37.65
CA VAL A 70 57.32 52.91 -38.47
C VAL A 70 56.11 52.45 -37.66
N CYS A 71 54.92 52.65 -38.21
CA CYS A 71 53.70 52.27 -37.54
C CYS A 71 53.39 50.79 -37.77
N THR A 72 53.36 49.99 -36.71
CA THR A 72 52.92 48.59 -36.76
C THR A 72 51.77 48.39 -35.78
N LEU A 73 50.76 47.64 -36.23
CA LEU A 73 49.54 47.36 -35.47
C LEU A 73 49.41 45.85 -35.28
N THR A 74 49.00 45.43 -34.09
CA THR A 74 48.54 44.06 -33.82
C THR A 74 47.13 44.10 -33.23
N ILE A 75 46.32 43.09 -33.52
CA ILE A 75 44.94 42.98 -33.03
C ILE A 75 44.76 41.73 -32.16
N ALA A 76 43.88 41.83 -31.18
CA ALA A 76 43.48 40.70 -30.36
C ALA A 76 41.99 40.75 -29.99
N PRO A 77 41.25 39.64 -30.17
CA PRO A 77 41.65 38.43 -30.91
C PRO A 77 41.67 38.68 -32.42
N ALA A 78 42.27 37.77 -33.19
CA ALA A 78 42.25 37.81 -34.66
C ALA A 78 40.96 37.20 -35.26
N SER A 79 40.17 36.49 -34.45
CA SER A 79 38.87 35.97 -34.87
C SER A 79 37.88 35.81 -33.71
N HIS A 80 36.59 35.75 -34.04
CA HIS A 80 35.50 35.49 -33.11
C HIS A 80 34.42 34.63 -33.78
N ALA A 81 33.89 33.65 -33.02
CA ALA A 81 32.70 32.88 -33.38
C ALA A 81 31.50 33.30 -32.52
N LEU A 82 30.32 33.41 -33.13
CA LEU A 82 29.06 33.78 -32.47
C LEU A 82 27.93 32.80 -32.81
N PRO A 83 26.95 32.61 -31.91
CA PRO A 83 25.72 31.88 -32.22
C PRO A 83 24.87 32.63 -33.27
N ALA A 84 23.84 31.95 -33.79
CA ALA A 84 22.94 32.51 -34.80
C ALA A 84 22.27 33.83 -34.35
N ASP A 85 22.04 34.02 -33.05
CA ASP A 85 21.46 35.25 -32.49
C ASP A 85 22.41 36.47 -32.57
N GLY A 86 23.69 36.26 -32.86
CA GLY A 86 24.68 37.32 -32.97
C GLY A 86 25.11 37.88 -31.62
N GLY A 87 25.41 39.19 -31.57
CA GLY A 87 25.82 39.90 -30.35
C GLY A 87 27.02 40.83 -30.54
N THR A 88 27.39 41.51 -29.45
CA THR A 88 28.50 42.49 -29.42
C THR A 88 29.83 41.81 -29.04
N ARG A 89 30.92 42.22 -29.69
CA ARG A 89 32.29 41.78 -29.39
C ARG A 89 33.25 42.97 -29.46
N THR A 90 34.36 42.84 -28.76
CA THR A 90 35.42 43.86 -28.68
C THR A 90 36.68 43.37 -29.37
N VAL A 91 37.35 44.26 -30.11
CA VAL A 91 38.70 44.03 -30.65
C VAL A 91 39.65 45.04 -30.02
N THR A 92 40.77 44.57 -29.49
CA THR A 92 41.85 45.42 -28.98
C THR A 92 42.90 45.62 -30.08
N VAL A 93 43.33 46.86 -30.26
CA VAL A 93 44.38 47.28 -31.20
C VAL A 93 45.59 47.74 -30.39
N THR A 94 46.74 47.13 -30.62
CA THR A 94 48.01 47.53 -30.01
C THR A 94 48.90 48.16 -31.06
N ALA A 95 49.35 49.39 -30.83
CA ALA A 95 50.16 50.15 -31.78
C ALA A 95 51.60 50.33 -31.30
N SER A 96 52.57 50.33 -32.22
CA SER A 96 53.99 50.56 -31.92
C SER A 96 54.32 51.97 -31.42
N SER A 97 53.43 52.94 -31.66
CA SER A 97 53.59 54.33 -31.20
C SER A 97 52.24 55.01 -30.98
N ALA A 98 52.20 56.04 -30.14
CA ALA A 98 51.00 56.85 -29.90
C ALA A 98 50.53 57.64 -31.13
N SER A 99 51.41 57.84 -32.13
CA SER A 99 51.12 58.53 -33.39
C SER A 99 50.48 57.63 -34.45
N CYS A 100 50.37 56.32 -34.21
CA CYS A 100 49.76 55.38 -35.14
C CYS A 100 48.24 55.58 -35.23
N ALA A 101 47.75 56.10 -36.34
CA ALA A 101 46.32 56.15 -36.62
C ALA A 101 45.84 54.81 -37.21
N TRP A 102 44.65 54.37 -36.79
CA TRP A 102 43.98 53.19 -37.35
C TRP A 102 42.48 53.45 -37.50
N THR A 103 41.89 52.76 -38.48
CA THR A 103 40.45 52.78 -38.75
C THR A 103 40.02 51.36 -39.06
N ALA A 104 38.95 50.91 -38.41
CA ALA A 104 38.30 49.64 -38.69
C ALA A 104 37.22 49.81 -39.76
N THR A 105 37.21 48.95 -40.77
CA THR A 105 36.20 48.93 -41.85
C THR A 105 35.72 47.50 -42.12
N THR A 106 34.48 47.35 -42.59
CA THR A 106 33.94 46.06 -43.03
C THR A 106 32.98 46.27 -44.19
N ALA A 107 32.93 45.31 -45.12
CA ALA A 107 31.97 45.30 -46.23
C ALA A 107 30.69 44.50 -45.90
N ALA A 108 30.65 43.82 -44.75
CA ALA A 108 29.52 42.99 -44.36
C ALA A 108 28.43 43.82 -43.68
N GLY A 109 27.29 44.00 -44.36
CA GLY A 109 26.16 44.77 -43.83
C GLY A 109 25.49 44.19 -42.57
N TRP A 110 25.84 42.96 -42.15
CA TRP A 110 25.38 42.34 -40.91
C TRP A 110 26.35 42.53 -39.73
N ILE A 111 27.48 43.21 -39.96
CA ILE A 111 28.42 43.65 -38.92
C ILE A 111 28.32 45.17 -38.78
N GLY A 112 27.85 45.64 -37.63
CA GLY A 112 27.83 47.06 -37.28
C GLY A 112 29.09 47.46 -36.52
N LEU A 113 29.89 48.37 -37.06
CA LEU A 113 30.98 49.00 -36.30
C LEU A 113 30.43 50.14 -35.44
N THR A 114 30.79 50.20 -34.16
CA THR A 114 30.40 51.32 -33.30
C THR A 114 31.14 52.62 -33.67
N PRO A 115 30.62 53.82 -33.31
CA PRO A 115 31.12 55.11 -33.82
C PRO A 115 32.59 55.43 -33.49
N THR A 116 33.22 54.71 -32.56
CA THR A 116 34.64 54.85 -32.17
C THR A 116 35.53 53.82 -32.87
N SER A 117 35.22 53.43 -34.11
CA SER A 117 35.99 52.46 -34.89
C SER A 117 37.30 53.01 -35.48
N SER A 118 37.75 54.19 -35.05
CA SER A 118 39.04 54.78 -35.39
C SER A 118 39.73 55.36 -34.16
N GLY A 119 41.06 55.39 -34.17
CA GLY A 119 41.84 55.83 -33.02
C GLY A 119 43.30 56.15 -33.36
N THR A 120 44.03 56.67 -32.37
CA THR A 120 45.49 56.86 -32.41
C THR A 120 46.14 56.15 -31.23
N GLY A 121 47.29 55.51 -31.47
CA GLY A 121 47.92 54.66 -30.46
C GLY A 121 47.14 53.37 -30.17
N SER A 122 47.44 52.71 -29.07
CA SER A 122 46.71 51.50 -28.64
C SER A 122 45.31 51.86 -28.12
N GLY A 123 44.31 51.02 -28.42
CA GLY A 123 42.93 51.21 -28.02
C GLY A 123 42.05 49.99 -28.31
N SER A 124 40.74 50.14 -28.26
CA SER A 124 39.79 49.09 -28.60
C SER A 124 38.54 49.66 -29.24
N PHE A 125 37.84 48.86 -30.03
CA PHE A 125 36.52 49.19 -30.56
C PHE A 125 35.59 47.98 -30.47
N ASP A 126 34.29 48.25 -30.38
CA ASP A 126 33.26 47.23 -30.39
C ASP A 126 32.62 47.11 -31.77
N TYR A 127 32.19 45.91 -32.11
CA TYR A 127 31.32 45.65 -33.25
C TYR A 127 30.15 44.76 -32.84
N THR A 128 29.04 44.92 -33.53
CA THR A 128 27.82 44.12 -33.34
C THR A 128 27.60 43.22 -34.53
N VAL A 129 27.18 41.99 -34.28
CA VAL A 129 26.78 41.02 -35.30
C VAL A 129 25.27 40.85 -35.20
N ALA A 130 24.55 41.17 -36.28
CA ALA A 130 23.10 40.97 -36.33
C ALA A 130 22.74 39.48 -36.35
N ALA A 131 21.60 39.11 -35.76
CA ALA A 131 21.08 37.75 -35.83
C ALA A 131 20.93 37.27 -37.29
N THR A 132 21.15 35.98 -37.53
CA THR A 132 20.94 35.37 -38.85
C THR A 132 19.70 34.47 -38.86
N PRO A 133 18.81 34.61 -39.86
CA PRO A 133 17.75 33.64 -40.09
C PRO A 133 18.25 32.41 -40.87
N GLU A 134 19.48 32.44 -41.38
CA GLU A 134 20.05 31.36 -42.20
C GLU A 134 20.41 30.16 -41.34
N THR A 135 20.14 28.95 -41.84
CA THR A 135 20.49 27.69 -41.17
C THR A 135 21.92 27.24 -41.43
N THR A 136 22.65 27.97 -42.28
CA THR A 136 24.06 27.73 -42.60
C THR A 136 24.96 28.79 -41.96
N GLN A 137 26.18 28.39 -41.60
CA GLN A 137 27.18 29.30 -41.05
C GLN A 137 27.60 30.35 -42.09
N ARG A 138 27.78 31.62 -41.65
CA ARG A 138 28.32 32.71 -42.48
C ARG A 138 29.56 33.34 -41.84
N SER A 139 30.47 33.88 -42.67
CA SER A 139 31.70 34.54 -42.22
C SER A 139 31.98 35.83 -42.98
N ALA A 140 32.62 36.80 -42.32
CA ALA A 140 33.10 38.04 -42.90
C ALA A 140 34.32 38.58 -42.13
N THR A 141 34.95 39.64 -42.64
CA THR A 141 36.14 40.25 -42.05
C THR A 141 35.93 41.73 -41.70
N ILE A 142 36.66 42.17 -40.68
CA ILE A 142 36.86 43.58 -40.32
C ILE A 142 38.35 43.88 -40.54
N LEU A 143 38.65 44.91 -41.33
CA LEU A 143 40.02 45.35 -41.63
C LEU A 143 40.41 46.49 -40.67
N ILE A 144 41.58 46.40 -40.02
CA ILE A 144 42.11 47.40 -39.09
C ILE A 144 43.56 47.72 -39.48
N GLY A 145 43.75 48.78 -40.27
CA GLY A 145 45.02 48.99 -40.96
C GLY A 145 45.33 47.82 -41.90
N GLU A 146 46.47 47.15 -41.72
CA GLU A 146 46.83 45.92 -42.46
C GLU A 146 46.35 44.62 -41.77
N GLN A 147 45.77 44.72 -40.58
CA GLN A 147 45.31 43.55 -39.81
C GLN A 147 43.90 43.14 -40.21
N THR A 148 43.63 41.84 -40.20
CA THR A 148 42.32 41.27 -40.53
C THR A 148 41.73 40.53 -39.33
N HIS A 149 40.57 40.96 -38.86
CA HIS A 149 39.77 40.26 -37.86
C HIS A 149 38.65 39.46 -38.53
N THR A 150 38.57 38.15 -38.27
CA THR A 150 37.57 37.26 -38.89
C THR A 150 36.39 37.01 -37.96
N VAL A 151 35.18 37.22 -38.45
CA VAL A 151 33.93 36.98 -37.72
C VAL A 151 33.18 35.83 -38.36
N THR A 152 32.84 34.81 -37.57
CA THR A 152 32.04 33.66 -37.99
C THR A 152 30.77 33.59 -37.16
N GLN A 153 29.61 33.44 -37.82
CA GLN A 153 28.31 33.31 -37.17
C GLN A 153 27.68 31.97 -37.55
N ALA A 154 27.34 31.15 -36.55
CA ALA A 154 26.64 29.89 -36.76
C ALA A 154 25.28 30.10 -37.43
N GLY A 155 24.83 29.11 -38.21
CA GLY A 155 23.46 29.07 -38.71
C GLY A 155 22.47 28.73 -37.60
N ARG A 156 21.20 29.09 -37.79
CA ARG A 156 20.09 28.73 -36.90
C ARG A 156 19.75 27.24 -37.05
N ASP A 157 19.53 26.54 -35.93
CA ASP A 157 19.05 25.15 -35.98
C ASP A 157 17.68 25.08 -36.67
N ALA A 158 17.48 24.08 -37.53
CA ALA A 158 16.18 23.79 -38.10
C ALA A 158 15.22 23.34 -36.98
N ASP A 159 13.98 23.83 -37.00
CA ASP A 159 12.92 23.61 -36.00
C ASP A 159 12.91 22.22 -35.33
N PRO A 160 12.64 22.11 -34.02
CA PRO A 160 12.46 20.80 -33.38
C PRO A 160 11.31 20.01 -34.03
N PRO A 161 11.40 18.67 -34.11
CA PRO A 161 10.36 17.86 -34.73
C PRO A 161 9.00 18.06 -34.03
N PRO A 162 7.88 18.04 -34.78
CA PRO A 162 6.55 18.26 -34.21
C PRO A 162 6.22 17.19 -33.14
N PRO A 163 5.42 17.54 -32.11
CA PRO A 163 5.06 16.59 -31.06
C PRO A 163 4.35 15.35 -31.63
N PRO A 164 4.62 14.14 -31.09
CA PRO A 164 4.00 12.92 -31.59
C PRO A 164 2.47 12.97 -31.40
N VAL A 165 1.73 12.65 -32.48
CA VAL A 165 0.28 12.49 -32.42
C VAL A 165 -0.01 11.11 -31.82
N CYS A 166 -0.62 11.09 -30.63
CA CYS A 166 -0.90 9.84 -29.94
C CYS A 166 -2.22 9.22 -30.39
N SER A 167 -2.14 8.01 -30.95
CA SER A 167 -3.27 7.11 -31.13
C SER A 167 -3.14 5.93 -30.16
N TYR A 168 -4.26 5.49 -29.61
CA TYR A 168 -4.31 4.41 -28.64
C TYR A 168 -5.17 3.27 -29.18
N THR A 169 -4.84 2.02 -28.89
CA THR A 169 -5.71 0.84 -29.10
C THR A 169 -5.64 -0.06 -27.87
N LEU A 170 -6.72 -0.80 -27.61
CA LEU A 170 -6.76 -1.81 -26.56
C LEU A 170 -6.84 -3.19 -27.19
N THR A 171 -6.13 -4.17 -26.65
CA THR A 171 -6.20 -5.56 -27.12
C THR A 171 -6.08 -6.53 -25.94
N PRO A 172 -7.15 -7.26 -25.58
CA PRO A 172 -8.52 -7.09 -26.07
C PRO A 172 -9.18 -5.81 -25.49
N ASP A 173 -10.24 -5.30 -26.13
CA ASP A 173 -11.08 -4.20 -25.62
C ASP A 173 -12.33 -4.69 -24.86
N ASP A 174 -12.56 -6.00 -24.83
CA ASP A 174 -13.51 -6.65 -23.93
C ASP A 174 -12.99 -8.01 -23.42
N ALA A 175 -13.62 -8.52 -22.37
CA ALA A 175 -13.43 -9.90 -21.93
C ALA A 175 -14.67 -10.42 -21.21
N THR A 176 -14.74 -11.75 -21.07
CA THR A 176 -15.74 -12.42 -20.22
C THR A 176 -15.05 -13.32 -19.20
N VAL A 177 -15.49 -13.27 -17.95
CA VAL A 177 -15.02 -14.14 -16.86
C VAL A 177 -16.20 -14.79 -16.14
N GLY A 178 -15.97 -15.96 -15.55
CA GLY A 178 -16.98 -16.63 -14.73
C GLY A 178 -17.26 -15.92 -13.41
N ALA A 179 -18.31 -16.36 -12.70
CA ALA A 179 -18.71 -15.82 -11.40
C ALA A 179 -17.60 -15.86 -10.33
N ALA A 180 -16.64 -16.80 -10.43
CA ALA A 180 -15.47 -16.84 -9.55
C ALA A 180 -14.57 -15.59 -9.65
N GLY A 181 -14.72 -14.80 -10.73
CA GLY A 181 -13.80 -13.72 -11.06
C GLY A 181 -12.48 -14.25 -11.58
N GLY A 182 -11.42 -13.45 -11.47
CA GLY A 182 -10.10 -13.81 -11.94
C GLY A 182 -9.24 -12.60 -12.32
N THR A 183 -8.02 -12.87 -12.76
CA THR A 183 -7.08 -11.84 -13.26
C THR A 183 -7.06 -11.83 -14.78
N GLY A 184 -6.83 -10.65 -15.38
CA GLY A 184 -6.64 -10.50 -16.81
C GLY A 184 -5.66 -9.37 -17.15
N ALA A 185 -5.38 -9.21 -18.44
CA ALA A 185 -4.47 -8.18 -18.93
C ALA A 185 -5.00 -7.57 -20.23
N VAL A 186 -4.80 -6.26 -20.40
CA VAL A 186 -5.14 -5.49 -21.59
C VAL A 186 -3.87 -4.85 -22.14
N GLN A 187 -3.54 -5.09 -23.40
CA GLN A 187 -2.44 -4.42 -24.07
C GLN A 187 -2.87 -3.02 -24.53
N VAL A 188 -2.01 -2.04 -24.32
CA VAL A 188 -2.16 -0.65 -24.81
C VAL A 188 -1.21 -0.47 -25.99
N GLY A 189 -1.77 -0.37 -27.20
CA GLY A 189 -1.01 -0.04 -28.41
C GLY A 189 -0.94 1.48 -28.60
N THR A 190 0.28 2.03 -28.73
CA THR A 190 0.49 3.45 -29.05
C THR A 190 1.93 3.70 -29.56
N ALA A 191 2.25 4.93 -29.96
CA ALA A 191 3.61 5.32 -30.34
C ALA A 191 4.48 5.61 -29.09
N SER A 192 5.80 5.48 -29.22
CA SER A 192 6.75 5.82 -28.14
C SER A 192 6.60 7.28 -27.70
N GLY A 193 6.61 7.53 -26.39
CA GLY A 193 6.47 8.86 -25.81
C GLY A 193 5.02 9.31 -25.57
N CYS A 194 4.03 8.51 -25.98
CA CYS A 194 2.62 8.77 -25.70
C CYS A 194 2.24 8.32 -24.28
N ALA A 195 2.04 9.28 -23.39
CA ALA A 195 1.63 9.04 -22.01
C ALA A 195 0.14 8.71 -21.90
N TRP A 196 -0.20 7.73 -21.07
CA TRP A 196 -1.57 7.28 -20.84
C TRP A 196 -1.83 6.89 -19.39
N THR A 197 -3.12 6.86 -19.03
CA THR A 197 -3.61 6.46 -17.70
C THR A 197 -4.70 5.39 -17.83
N ALA A 198 -4.88 4.59 -16.79
CA ALA A 198 -5.94 3.60 -16.66
C ALA A 198 -6.71 3.80 -15.35
N LEU A 199 -8.03 3.83 -15.43
CA LEU A 199 -8.94 3.98 -14.28
C LEU A 199 -10.07 2.96 -14.40
N SER A 200 -10.42 2.30 -13.29
CA SER A 200 -11.62 1.47 -13.21
C SER A 200 -12.81 2.29 -12.72
N SER A 201 -13.99 2.06 -13.28
CA SER A 201 -15.25 2.66 -12.83
C SER A 201 -16.04 1.78 -11.86
N ASP A 202 -15.57 0.55 -11.62
CA ASP A 202 -16.27 -0.47 -10.83
C ASP A 202 -15.39 -1.00 -9.68
N THR A 203 -15.94 -1.06 -8.45
CA THR A 203 -15.20 -1.49 -7.25
C THR A 203 -14.83 -2.98 -7.24
N TRP A 204 -15.54 -3.80 -8.03
CA TRP A 204 -15.27 -5.23 -8.18
C TRP A 204 -14.27 -5.53 -9.31
N LEU A 205 -13.86 -4.52 -10.09
CA LEU A 205 -12.85 -4.63 -11.15
C LEU A 205 -11.67 -3.73 -10.80
N ALA A 206 -10.62 -4.28 -10.21
CA ALA A 206 -9.46 -3.52 -9.75
C ALA A 206 -8.32 -3.57 -10.77
N ILE A 207 -7.62 -2.45 -10.97
CA ILE A 207 -6.33 -2.42 -11.68
C ILE A 207 -5.25 -2.80 -10.68
N GLU A 208 -4.51 -3.87 -10.96
CA GLU A 208 -3.41 -4.35 -10.11
C GLU A 208 -2.06 -3.73 -10.53
N ASP A 209 -1.89 -3.46 -11.82
CA ASP A 209 -0.65 -2.93 -12.40
C ASP A 209 -0.95 -2.16 -13.70
N GLY A 210 -0.10 -1.19 -14.03
CA GLY A 210 -0.25 -0.35 -15.23
C GLY A 210 -1.33 0.72 -15.12
N SER A 211 -1.48 1.39 -13.97
CA SER A 211 -2.40 2.54 -13.83
C SER A 211 -1.97 3.77 -14.64
N THR A 212 -0.69 3.86 -15.01
CA THR A 212 -0.09 4.90 -15.84
C THR A 212 1.04 4.33 -16.67
N GLY A 213 1.32 4.89 -17.85
CA GLY A 213 2.46 4.47 -18.67
C GLY A 213 2.79 5.44 -19.81
N SER A 214 3.83 5.13 -20.57
CA SER A 214 4.23 5.86 -21.78
C SER A 214 4.72 4.90 -22.86
N GLY A 215 4.28 5.08 -24.10
CA GLY A 215 4.50 4.12 -25.17
C GLY A 215 3.66 2.85 -25.02
N PRO A 216 3.91 1.80 -25.83
CA PRO A 216 3.24 0.52 -25.68
C PRO A 216 3.36 -0.05 -24.26
N GLY A 217 2.29 -0.65 -23.73
CA GLY A 217 2.32 -1.23 -22.38
C GLY A 217 1.15 -2.15 -22.08
N VAL A 218 1.04 -2.58 -20.82
CA VAL A 218 0.01 -3.53 -20.36
C VAL A 218 -0.65 -3.02 -19.07
N VAL A 219 -1.96 -3.15 -18.99
CA VAL A 219 -2.76 -2.95 -17.77
C VAL A 219 -3.19 -4.32 -17.27
N ARG A 220 -2.87 -4.68 -16.02
CA ARG A 220 -3.34 -5.92 -15.39
C ARG A 220 -4.46 -5.59 -14.42
N TYR A 221 -5.48 -6.45 -14.41
CA TYR A 221 -6.67 -6.26 -13.58
C TYR A 221 -7.09 -7.54 -12.88
N ARG A 222 -7.91 -7.38 -11.83
CA ARG A 222 -8.62 -8.46 -11.14
C ARG A 222 -10.11 -8.14 -11.03
N ALA A 223 -10.93 -9.10 -11.44
CA ALA A 223 -12.35 -9.13 -11.12
C ALA A 223 -12.57 -9.93 -9.83
N ALA A 224 -13.25 -9.32 -8.85
CA ALA A 224 -13.68 -9.99 -7.63
C ALA A 224 -14.76 -11.05 -7.95
N ALA A 225 -14.87 -12.05 -7.07
CA ALA A 225 -15.93 -13.04 -7.17
C ALA A 225 -17.32 -12.36 -7.11
N TYR A 226 -18.29 -13.03 -7.70
CA TYR A 226 -19.66 -12.56 -7.84
C TYR A 226 -20.62 -13.69 -7.45
N ASP A 227 -21.50 -13.39 -6.51
CA ASP A 227 -22.50 -14.30 -5.95
C ASP A 227 -23.88 -14.17 -6.62
N GLY A 228 -24.05 -13.21 -7.53
CA GLY A 228 -25.27 -13.04 -8.30
C GLY A 228 -25.47 -14.14 -9.34
N THR A 229 -26.73 -14.44 -9.65
CA THR A 229 -27.12 -15.46 -10.64
C THR A 229 -27.30 -14.87 -12.04
N THR A 230 -27.35 -13.55 -12.17
CA THR A 230 -27.43 -12.84 -13.45
C THR A 230 -26.12 -12.14 -13.76
N ARG A 231 -25.74 -12.14 -15.04
CA ARG A 231 -24.52 -11.46 -15.53
C ARG A 231 -24.46 -9.99 -15.10
N ARG A 232 -23.27 -9.53 -14.72
CA ARG A 232 -22.93 -8.12 -14.50
C ARG A 232 -21.85 -7.66 -15.48
N THR A 233 -21.76 -6.36 -15.73
CA THR A 233 -20.77 -5.76 -16.62
C THR A 233 -20.11 -4.59 -15.90
N GLY A 234 -18.80 -4.44 -16.10
CA GLY A 234 -18.02 -3.34 -15.55
C GLY A 234 -17.02 -2.82 -16.56
N THR A 235 -16.50 -1.62 -16.33
CA THR A 235 -15.65 -0.94 -17.32
C THR A 235 -14.37 -0.36 -16.73
N MET A 236 -13.35 -0.24 -17.58
CA MET A 236 -12.14 0.54 -17.29
C MET A 236 -11.90 1.52 -18.43
N THR A 237 -11.51 2.74 -18.11
CA THR A 237 -11.04 3.72 -19.09
C THR A 237 -9.52 3.67 -19.15
N ILE A 238 -8.96 3.19 -20.27
CA ILE A 238 -7.52 3.03 -20.50
C ILE A 238 -7.13 3.87 -21.71
N ALA A 239 -6.24 4.84 -21.52
CA ALA A 239 -5.81 5.77 -22.57
C ALA A 239 -6.99 6.46 -23.30
N GLY A 240 -8.05 6.77 -22.56
CA GLY A 240 -9.30 7.34 -23.10
C GLY A 240 -10.21 6.36 -23.84
N ARG A 241 -9.85 5.08 -23.93
CA ARG A 241 -10.66 4.00 -24.53
C ARG A 241 -11.34 3.17 -23.44
N THR A 242 -12.50 2.60 -23.74
CA THR A 242 -13.23 1.76 -22.80
C THR A 242 -12.86 0.30 -23.00
N PHE A 243 -12.41 -0.35 -21.93
CA PHE A 243 -12.38 -1.81 -21.81
C PHE A 243 -13.64 -2.26 -21.08
N THR A 244 -14.34 -3.28 -21.61
CA THR A 244 -15.58 -3.80 -21.02
C THR A 244 -15.38 -5.22 -20.51
N LEU A 245 -15.54 -5.45 -19.21
CA LEU A 245 -15.52 -6.78 -18.63
C LEU A 245 -16.95 -7.25 -18.35
N THR A 246 -17.31 -8.36 -18.93
CA THR A 246 -18.53 -9.09 -18.59
C THR A 246 -18.20 -10.18 -17.57
N GLN A 247 -18.90 -10.20 -16.44
CA GLN A 247 -18.80 -11.28 -15.46
C GLN A 247 -20.11 -12.04 -15.41
N ASP A 248 -20.04 -13.32 -15.74
CA ASP A 248 -21.20 -14.21 -15.69
C ASP A 248 -21.69 -14.38 -14.24
N GLY A 249 -23.00 -14.57 -14.10
CA GLY A 249 -23.58 -15.01 -12.84
C GLY A 249 -23.38 -16.51 -12.62
N ILE A 250 -23.72 -16.98 -11.43
CA ILE A 250 -23.69 -18.41 -11.11
C ILE A 250 -24.89 -19.10 -11.80
N ASP A 251 -24.62 -20.04 -12.70
CA ASP A 251 -25.64 -20.90 -13.27
C ASP A 251 -26.03 -22.01 -12.28
N THR A 252 -27.08 -21.74 -11.49
CA THR A 252 -27.56 -22.66 -10.47
C THR A 252 -28.17 -23.94 -11.02
N SER A 253 -28.47 -24.02 -12.33
CA SER A 253 -29.02 -25.24 -12.95
C SER A 253 -28.01 -26.38 -13.02
N THR A 254 -26.72 -26.04 -12.95
CA THR A 254 -25.60 -27.01 -12.94
C THR A 254 -25.24 -27.49 -11.55
N CYS A 255 -25.82 -26.88 -10.50
CA CYS A 255 -25.49 -27.21 -9.13
C CYS A 255 -26.00 -28.60 -8.74
N SER A 256 -25.10 -29.43 -8.25
CA SER A 256 -25.43 -30.67 -7.55
C SER A 256 -25.05 -30.50 -6.07
N TYR A 257 -25.88 -31.02 -5.18
CA TYR A 257 -25.66 -30.89 -3.74
C TYR A 257 -25.84 -32.24 -3.03
N SER A 258 -24.99 -32.49 -2.04
CA SER A 258 -25.22 -33.53 -1.05
C SER A 258 -24.75 -33.05 0.32
N VAL A 259 -25.40 -33.58 1.37
CA VAL A 259 -25.06 -33.27 2.76
C VAL A 259 -24.86 -34.58 3.49
N SER A 260 -23.76 -34.72 4.20
CA SER A 260 -23.49 -35.90 5.01
C SER A 260 -22.53 -35.62 6.16
N PRO A 261 -22.79 -36.15 7.36
CA PRO A 261 -24.00 -36.88 7.76
C PRO A 261 -25.20 -35.95 8.03
N VAL A 262 -26.43 -36.47 7.98
CA VAL A 262 -27.68 -35.70 8.20
C VAL A 262 -28.32 -35.91 9.57
N THR A 263 -27.72 -36.75 10.42
CA THR A 263 -28.23 -37.08 11.76
C THR A 263 -27.09 -37.15 12.75
N PHE A 264 -27.28 -36.57 13.93
CA PHE A 264 -26.37 -36.64 15.06
C PHE A 264 -27.12 -36.90 16.36
N ASP A 265 -26.59 -37.77 17.21
CA ASP A 265 -27.15 -38.10 18.51
C ASP A 265 -26.10 -37.90 19.63
N PRO A 266 -25.64 -36.66 19.88
CA PRO A 266 -24.62 -36.40 20.89
C PRO A 266 -25.14 -36.64 22.30
N CYS A 267 -24.23 -37.06 23.19
CA CYS A 267 -24.52 -37.16 24.62
C CYS A 267 -24.67 -35.78 25.29
N LEU A 268 -24.95 -35.78 26.60
CA LEU A 268 -25.49 -34.62 27.31
C LEU A 268 -24.52 -33.45 27.43
N LEU A 269 -23.20 -33.68 27.37
CA LEU A 269 -22.23 -32.62 27.61
C LEU A 269 -22.13 -31.66 26.44
N ALA A 270 -21.70 -30.42 26.71
CA ALA A 270 -21.40 -29.44 25.69
C ALA A 270 -20.38 -29.98 24.69
N GLY A 271 -20.56 -29.65 23.42
CA GLY A 271 -19.72 -30.17 22.36
C GLY A 271 -20.03 -29.56 21.00
N SER A 272 -19.48 -30.19 19.98
CA SER A 272 -19.72 -29.80 18.59
C SER A 272 -19.82 -31.02 17.68
N VAL A 273 -20.65 -30.90 16.65
CA VAL A 273 -20.76 -31.86 15.55
C VAL A 273 -20.56 -31.12 14.23
N THR A 274 -20.13 -31.83 13.19
CA THR A 274 -19.86 -31.24 11.87
C THR A 274 -20.51 -32.09 10.79
N THR A 275 -21.28 -31.46 9.91
CA THR A 275 -21.72 -32.05 8.64
C THR A 275 -21.02 -31.38 7.48
N GLN A 276 -20.85 -32.09 6.37
CA GLN A 276 -20.23 -31.56 5.17
C GLN A 276 -21.29 -31.31 4.09
N VAL A 277 -21.21 -30.15 3.46
CA VAL A 277 -21.91 -29.85 2.21
C VAL A 277 -20.95 -30.06 1.06
N GLN A 278 -21.27 -30.98 0.16
CA GLN A 278 -20.58 -31.13 -1.12
C GLN A 278 -21.42 -30.51 -2.23
N THR A 279 -20.78 -29.66 -3.02
CA THR A 279 -21.39 -29.07 -4.21
C THR A 279 -20.34 -28.68 -5.24
N THR A 280 -20.79 -28.42 -6.47
CA THR A 280 -19.96 -27.82 -7.52
C THR A 280 -19.47 -26.43 -7.11
N ALA A 281 -18.34 -26.00 -7.67
CA ALA A 281 -17.70 -24.74 -7.29
C ALA A 281 -18.66 -23.55 -7.42
N ASN A 282 -18.61 -22.63 -6.44
CA ASN A 282 -19.40 -21.40 -6.38
C ASN A 282 -20.92 -21.57 -6.24
N CYS A 283 -21.45 -22.80 -6.12
CA CYS A 283 -22.88 -23.00 -5.90
C CYS A 283 -23.32 -22.45 -4.53
N PRO A 284 -24.29 -21.53 -4.47
CA PRO A 284 -24.65 -20.84 -3.25
C PRO A 284 -25.64 -21.65 -2.42
N TRP A 285 -25.51 -21.54 -1.10
CA TRP A 285 -26.40 -22.20 -0.15
C TRP A 285 -26.47 -21.43 1.16
N THR A 286 -27.52 -21.69 1.92
CA THR A 286 -27.73 -21.10 3.23
C THR A 286 -27.85 -22.15 4.31
N VAL A 287 -27.52 -21.77 5.53
CA VAL A 287 -27.61 -22.61 6.72
C VAL A 287 -28.22 -21.83 7.87
N THR A 288 -29.28 -22.38 8.45
CA THR A 288 -30.01 -21.78 9.58
C THR A 288 -30.33 -22.84 10.63
N SER A 289 -30.47 -22.43 11.89
CA SER A 289 -30.90 -23.31 12.98
C SER A 289 -32.35 -23.00 13.33
N THR A 290 -33.19 -24.03 13.46
CA THR A 290 -34.54 -23.90 14.03
C THR A 290 -34.55 -23.99 15.54
N ALA A 291 -33.42 -24.36 16.15
CA ALA A 291 -33.28 -24.59 17.58
C ALA A 291 -32.34 -23.54 18.21
N PRO A 292 -32.80 -22.78 19.23
CA PRO A 292 -32.01 -21.72 19.84
C PRO A 292 -30.81 -22.24 20.65
N TRP A 293 -30.77 -23.54 20.96
CA TRP A 293 -29.67 -24.18 21.67
C TRP A 293 -28.54 -24.68 20.76
N LEU A 294 -28.74 -24.65 19.43
CA LEU A 294 -27.72 -24.96 18.43
C LEU A 294 -27.18 -23.66 17.84
N SER A 295 -25.85 -23.48 17.91
CA SER A 295 -25.15 -22.38 17.24
C SER A 295 -24.39 -22.91 16.02
N ILE A 296 -24.43 -22.17 14.92
CA ILE A 296 -23.71 -22.50 13.68
C ILE A 296 -22.49 -21.59 13.59
N ASP A 297 -21.31 -22.17 13.38
CA ASP A 297 -20.08 -21.39 13.21
C ASP A 297 -20.00 -20.84 11.79
N GLY A 298 -19.63 -19.56 11.64
CA GLY A 298 -19.38 -18.91 10.34
C GLY A 298 -20.62 -18.26 9.71
N ALA A 299 -20.52 -17.89 8.44
CA ALA A 299 -21.58 -17.15 7.73
C ALA A 299 -22.82 -18.03 7.48
N ALA A 300 -24.00 -17.41 7.49
CA ALA A 300 -25.27 -18.08 7.17
C ALA A 300 -25.44 -18.35 5.66
N ALA A 301 -24.84 -17.52 4.80
CA ALA A 301 -24.78 -17.72 3.35
C ALA A 301 -23.36 -18.11 2.95
N ARG A 302 -23.23 -19.14 2.10
CA ARG A 302 -21.97 -19.75 1.70
C ARG A 302 -22.01 -20.18 0.23
N THR A 303 -20.84 -20.44 -0.35
CA THR A 303 -20.70 -20.91 -1.73
C THR A 303 -19.70 -22.05 -1.81
N GLY A 304 -19.92 -23.00 -2.71
CA GLY A 304 -19.04 -24.15 -2.90
C GLY A 304 -19.12 -25.16 -1.76
N ALA A 305 -18.28 -26.21 -1.82
CA ALA A 305 -18.23 -27.22 -0.78
C ALA A 305 -17.69 -26.65 0.55
N GLY A 306 -18.17 -27.15 1.68
CA GLY A 306 -17.67 -26.72 2.98
C GLY A 306 -18.33 -27.41 4.17
N ASP A 307 -17.71 -27.22 5.33
CA ASP A 307 -18.16 -27.80 6.59
C ASP A 307 -19.13 -26.89 7.33
N VAL A 308 -20.18 -27.47 7.90
CA VAL A 308 -21.10 -26.83 8.83
C VAL A 308 -20.82 -27.40 10.21
N ARG A 309 -20.05 -26.65 11.00
CA ARG A 309 -19.82 -26.95 12.41
C ARG A 309 -20.93 -26.34 13.26
N MET A 310 -21.53 -27.19 14.09
CA MET A 310 -22.59 -26.84 15.03
C MET A 310 -22.08 -27.04 16.45
N THR A 311 -22.34 -26.09 17.34
CA THR A 311 -22.00 -26.17 18.76
C THR A 311 -23.27 -26.18 19.61
N PHE A 312 -23.21 -26.87 20.75
CA PHE A 312 -24.32 -26.98 21.70
C PHE A 312 -23.82 -27.01 23.15
N PRO A 313 -24.59 -26.44 24.10
CA PRO A 313 -24.26 -26.50 25.52
C PRO A 313 -24.66 -27.85 26.13
N SER A 314 -24.23 -28.12 27.37
CA SER A 314 -24.69 -29.29 28.10
C SER A 314 -26.22 -29.27 28.31
N ASN A 315 -26.86 -30.44 28.25
CA ASN A 315 -28.30 -30.62 28.47
C ASN A 315 -28.57 -31.53 29.68
N TYR A 316 -28.84 -30.93 30.83
CA TYR A 316 -29.29 -31.65 32.03
C TYR A 316 -30.81 -31.61 32.21
N ALA A 317 -31.57 -31.16 31.20
CA ALA A 317 -33.02 -31.26 31.14
C ALA A 317 -33.43 -32.45 30.26
N ALA A 318 -34.72 -32.62 29.99
CA ALA A 318 -35.21 -33.69 29.11
C ALA A 318 -34.47 -33.70 27.73
N PRO A 319 -34.32 -34.87 27.08
CA PRO A 319 -33.75 -34.96 25.74
C PRO A 319 -34.40 -33.98 24.78
N ARG A 320 -33.61 -33.38 23.91
CA ARG A 320 -34.07 -32.31 23.01
C ARG A 320 -33.59 -32.53 21.58
N GLU A 321 -34.39 -32.04 20.64
CA GLU A 321 -34.10 -32.12 19.23
C GLU A 321 -34.06 -30.72 18.60
N GLY A 322 -33.22 -30.59 17.59
CA GLY A 322 -33.07 -29.39 16.80
C GLY A 322 -32.74 -29.75 15.36
N VAL A 323 -33.11 -28.86 14.44
CA VAL A 323 -32.85 -29.03 13.02
C VAL A 323 -31.98 -27.89 12.53
N ILE A 324 -30.92 -28.25 11.82
CA ILE A 324 -30.22 -27.31 10.95
C ILE A 324 -30.78 -27.47 9.54
N GLU A 325 -31.25 -26.36 8.98
CA GLU A 325 -31.78 -26.29 7.64
C GLU A 325 -30.68 -25.82 6.70
N ILE A 326 -30.29 -26.68 5.77
CA ILE A 326 -29.41 -26.31 4.66
C ILE A 326 -30.30 -26.15 3.43
N ARG A 327 -30.26 -24.98 2.79
CA ARG A 327 -31.14 -24.63 1.67
C ARG A 327 -30.34 -24.17 0.46
N TRP A 328 -30.76 -24.65 -0.70
CA TRP A 328 -30.25 -24.25 -2.01
C TRP A 328 -31.08 -23.07 -2.54
N PRO A 329 -30.66 -22.37 -3.61
CA PRO A 329 -31.32 -21.15 -4.10
C PRO A 329 -32.76 -21.35 -4.59
N THR A 330 -33.16 -22.59 -4.87
CA THR A 330 -34.58 -22.93 -5.04
C THR A 330 -35.17 -23.18 -3.65
N THR A 331 -36.10 -22.32 -3.23
CA THR A 331 -36.57 -22.20 -1.83
C THR A 331 -37.16 -23.48 -1.22
N THR A 332 -37.53 -24.46 -2.04
CA THR A 332 -38.03 -25.78 -1.61
C THR A 332 -36.99 -26.89 -1.64
N ALA A 333 -35.80 -26.67 -2.21
CA ALA A 333 -34.74 -27.65 -2.25
C ALA A 333 -33.73 -27.44 -1.12
N GLY A 334 -33.40 -28.51 -0.42
CA GLY A 334 -32.48 -28.45 0.70
C GLY A 334 -32.34 -29.80 1.38
N GLN A 335 -31.54 -29.83 2.45
CA GLN A 335 -31.42 -30.97 3.33
C GLN A 335 -31.55 -30.50 4.78
N ASN A 336 -32.29 -31.25 5.57
CA ASN A 336 -32.35 -31.05 7.01
C ASN A 336 -31.33 -31.95 7.69
N VAL A 337 -30.64 -31.39 8.68
CA VAL A 337 -29.71 -32.10 9.54
C VAL A 337 -30.30 -32.13 10.94
N ARG A 338 -30.61 -33.32 11.43
CA ARG A 338 -31.24 -33.55 12.74
C ARG A 338 -30.17 -33.72 13.80
N VAL A 339 -30.28 -32.98 14.91
CA VAL A 339 -29.44 -33.15 16.09
C VAL A 339 -30.33 -33.46 17.29
N ALA A 340 -30.24 -34.68 17.81
CA ALA A 340 -30.96 -35.12 19.00
C ALA A 340 -29.99 -35.26 20.16
N GLN A 341 -29.90 -34.23 20.99
CA GLN A 341 -29.02 -34.23 22.14
C GLN A 341 -29.68 -34.99 23.29
N ALA A 342 -28.92 -35.93 23.86
CA ALA A 342 -29.30 -36.62 25.09
C ALA A 342 -29.62 -35.64 26.23
N GLY A 343 -30.39 -36.11 27.20
CA GLY A 343 -30.80 -35.32 28.35
C GLY A 343 -30.94 -36.17 29.61
N CYS A 344 -31.54 -35.61 30.63
CA CYS A 344 -31.79 -36.24 31.92
C CYS A 344 -33.28 -36.21 32.25
N LEU A 345 -33.77 -37.31 32.83
CA LEU A 345 -35.03 -37.34 33.56
C LEU A 345 -34.76 -37.42 35.05
N TYR A 346 -35.70 -36.91 35.84
CA TYR A 346 -35.61 -36.88 37.29
C TYR A 346 -36.89 -37.42 37.93
N ALA A 347 -36.74 -38.05 39.08
CA ALA A 347 -37.82 -38.45 39.96
C ALA A 347 -37.47 -38.06 41.40
N THR A 348 -38.48 -37.77 42.21
CA THR A 348 -38.33 -37.49 43.64
C THR A 348 -39.01 -38.60 44.45
N SER A 349 -38.46 -38.96 45.61
CA SER A 349 -39.08 -39.99 46.47
C SER A 349 -40.39 -39.53 47.12
N ALA A 350 -40.66 -38.22 47.11
CA ALA A 350 -41.93 -37.62 47.54
C ALA A 350 -42.34 -36.48 46.61
N SER A 351 -43.64 -36.32 46.38
CA SER A 351 -44.25 -35.17 45.71
C SER A 351 -44.82 -34.15 46.70
N THR A 352 -45.21 -34.59 47.89
CA THR A 352 -45.68 -33.75 49.00
C THR A 352 -45.11 -34.26 50.32
N MET A 353 -44.69 -33.35 51.21
CA MET A 353 -44.24 -33.65 52.57
C MET A 353 -44.98 -32.77 53.57
N ALA A 354 -45.68 -33.41 54.50
CA ALA A 354 -46.39 -32.73 55.59
C ALA A 354 -45.45 -32.46 56.77
N VAL A 355 -45.56 -31.27 57.36
CA VAL A 355 -44.69 -30.80 58.45
C VAL A 355 -45.55 -30.21 59.56
N ALA A 356 -45.26 -30.58 60.80
CA ALA A 356 -45.90 -29.97 61.95
C ALA A 356 -45.59 -28.47 62.06
N ALA A 357 -46.42 -27.72 62.80
CA ALA A 357 -46.20 -26.30 63.04
C ALA A 357 -44.83 -25.99 63.66
N ALA A 358 -44.27 -26.92 64.45
CA ALA A 358 -42.93 -26.77 65.03
C ALA A 358 -41.79 -26.71 63.98
N GLY A 359 -42.04 -27.11 62.73
CA GLY A 359 -40.99 -27.25 61.73
C GLY A 359 -40.11 -28.47 61.98
N GLY A 360 -38.90 -28.49 61.40
CA GLY A 360 -37.95 -29.59 61.58
C GLY A 360 -37.04 -29.82 60.38
N ALA A 361 -36.15 -30.81 60.50
CA ALA A 361 -35.31 -31.27 59.41
C ALA A 361 -36.03 -32.34 58.57
N LEU A 362 -35.93 -32.25 57.25
CA LEU A 362 -36.52 -33.20 56.31
C LEU A 362 -35.47 -33.64 55.28
N THR A 363 -35.68 -34.82 54.72
CA THR A 363 -34.90 -35.36 53.60
C THR A 363 -35.82 -36.03 52.58
N PHE A 364 -35.54 -35.84 51.30
CA PHE A 364 -36.12 -36.63 50.22
C PHE A 364 -35.04 -37.00 49.20
N ASP A 365 -35.24 -38.08 48.44
CA ASP A 365 -34.29 -38.55 47.44
C ASP A 365 -34.65 -38.03 46.06
N VAL A 366 -33.62 -37.76 45.26
CA VAL A 366 -33.74 -37.48 43.84
C VAL A 366 -33.03 -38.60 43.11
N LEU A 367 -33.78 -39.28 42.25
CA LEU A 367 -33.27 -40.25 41.30
C LEU A 367 -33.16 -39.58 39.94
N GLN A 368 -32.11 -39.89 39.19
CA GLN A 368 -31.91 -39.34 37.87
C GLN A 368 -31.60 -40.44 36.85
N GLN A 369 -31.83 -40.13 35.59
CA GLN A 369 -31.50 -41.03 34.49
C GLN A 369 -31.13 -40.24 33.24
N ALA A 370 -29.90 -40.43 32.77
CA ALA A 370 -29.51 -39.99 31.44
C ALA A 370 -30.32 -40.77 30.38
N MET A 371 -30.83 -40.06 29.37
CA MET A 371 -31.51 -40.66 28.23
C MET A 371 -30.83 -40.26 26.92
N PRO A 372 -30.30 -41.25 26.15
CA PRO A 372 -30.27 -42.68 26.45
C PRO A 372 -29.32 -43.02 27.62
N ASN A 373 -29.54 -44.17 28.27
CA ASN A 373 -28.73 -44.61 29.42
C ASN A 373 -27.24 -44.69 29.08
N SER A 374 -26.88 -45.02 27.84
CA SER A 374 -25.48 -45.07 27.40
C SER A 374 -24.72 -43.75 27.60
N CYS A 375 -25.42 -42.61 27.71
CA CYS A 375 -24.80 -41.31 27.94
C CYS A 375 -24.51 -41.02 29.43
N GLY A 376 -25.07 -41.79 30.37
CA GLY A 376 -24.90 -41.55 31.81
C GLY A 376 -23.56 -42.03 32.38
N GLY A 377 -22.79 -42.80 31.60
CA GLY A 377 -21.58 -43.46 32.09
C GLY A 377 -21.88 -44.66 32.99
N PRO A 378 -20.84 -45.36 33.51
CA PRO A 378 -21.03 -46.61 34.25
C PRO A 378 -21.88 -46.47 35.53
N LEU A 379 -21.85 -45.30 36.17
CA LEU A 379 -22.57 -45.00 37.41
C LEU A 379 -23.85 -44.19 37.17
N GLN A 380 -24.19 -43.90 35.92
CA GLN A 380 -25.31 -43.02 35.54
C GLN A 380 -25.23 -41.60 36.14
N ASP A 381 -24.09 -41.12 36.63
CA ASP A 381 -23.95 -39.89 37.44
C ASP A 381 -23.63 -38.62 36.61
N ALA A 382 -23.77 -38.70 35.29
CA ALA A 382 -23.52 -37.56 34.39
C ALA A 382 -24.51 -36.40 34.57
N CYS A 383 -25.73 -36.68 35.04
CA CYS A 383 -26.76 -35.66 35.26
C CYS A 383 -26.43 -34.78 36.46
N VAL A 384 -26.40 -33.46 36.22
CA VAL A 384 -26.16 -32.45 37.25
C VAL A 384 -27.46 -31.71 37.55
N TRP A 385 -27.83 -31.61 38.81
CA TRP A 385 -29.08 -31.00 39.22
C TRP A 385 -28.93 -30.21 40.53
N SER A 386 -29.86 -29.28 40.76
CA SER A 386 -29.94 -28.48 41.98
C SER A 386 -31.37 -28.44 42.47
N ALA A 387 -31.55 -28.43 43.79
CA ALA A 387 -32.83 -28.11 44.40
C ALA A 387 -32.85 -26.64 44.80
N THR A 388 -33.97 -25.96 44.54
CA THR A 388 -34.16 -24.54 44.88
C THR A 388 -35.53 -24.32 45.49
N THR A 389 -35.68 -23.28 46.30
CA THR A 389 -36.97 -22.85 46.84
C THR A 389 -37.01 -21.34 46.93
N GLY A 390 -38.17 -20.75 46.67
CA GLY A 390 -38.41 -19.32 46.85
C GLY A 390 -38.90 -18.96 48.26
N ALA A 391 -39.16 -19.95 49.13
CA ALA A 391 -39.71 -19.71 50.45
C ALA A 391 -38.62 -19.40 51.47
N SER A 392 -38.69 -18.23 52.10
CA SER A 392 -37.74 -17.79 53.13
C SER A 392 -37.76 -18.63 54.41
N TRP A 393 -38.83 -19.40 54.65
CA TRP A 393 -39.00 -20.27 55.82
C TRP A 393 -38.53 -21.72 55.57
N ILE A 394 -37.99 -22.02 54.38
CA ILE A 394 -37.34 -23.29 54.05
C ILE A 394 -35.88 -23.02 53.74
N THR A 395 -34.96 -23.74 54.38
CA THR A 395 -33.53 -23.68 54.08
C THR A 395 -33.05 -25.03 53.59
N ILE A 396 -32.59 -25.10 52.34
CA ILE A 396 -31.92 -26.30 51.80
C ILE A 396 -30.52 -26.35 52.42
N THR A 397 -30.23 -27.40 53.18
CA THR A 397 -28.96 -27.56 53.91
C THR A 397 -27.95 -28.41 53.15
N SER A 398 -28.40 -29.18 52.15
CA SER A 398 -27.50 -29.87 51.23
C SER A 398 -26.73 -28.90 50.34
N THR A 399 -25.44 -29.19 50.13
CA THR A 399 -24.64 -28.51 49.10
C THR A 399 -25.15 -28.87 47.71
N MET A 400 -25.23 -27.86 46.84
CA MET A 400 -25.69 -27.97 45.45
C MET A 400 -24.64 -27.34 44.51
N PRO A 401 -24.53 -27.77 43.24
CA PRO A 401 -25.30 -28.85 42.59
C PRO A 401 -24.87 -30.26 43.03
N LYS A 402 -25.74 -31.26 42.78
CA LYS A 402 -25.46 -32.68 42.97
C LYS A 402 -25.34 -33.43 41.64
N ARG A 403 -24.76 -34.62 41.69
CA ARG A 403 -24.58 -35.57 40.59
C ARG A 403 -25.16 -36.92 40.96
N GLY A 404 -25.70 -37.62 39.96
CA GLY A 404 -26.28 -38.93 40.16
C GLY A 404 -27.46 -38.92 41.12
N ASP A 405 -27.79 -40.09 41.65
CA ASP A 405 -28.83 -40.24 42.66
C ASP A 405 -28.34 -39.71 44.00
N ALA A 406 -29.09 -38.80 44.61
CA ALA A 406 -28.72 -38.23 45.91
C ALA A 406 -29.91 -37.63 46.67
N SER A 407 -29.79 -37.58 47.99
CA SER A 407 -30.80 -36.98 48.87
C SER A 407 -30.67 -35.46 48.97
N VAL A 408 -31.78 -34.76 49.16
CA VAL A 408 -31.85 -33.34 49.50
C VAL A 408 -32.25 -33.21 50.96
N ALA A 409 -31.35 -32.67 51.77
CA ALA A 409 -31.61 -32.28 53.15
C ALA A 409 -32.03 -30.81 53.23
N LEU A 410 -33.02 -30.52 54.06
CA LEU A 410 -33.53 -29.18 54.31
C LEU A 410 -34.05 -29.03 55.75
N THR A 411 -34.27 -27.77 56.14
CA THR A 411 -34.92 -27.41 57.41
C THR A 411 -36.10 -26.50 57.14
N VAL A 412 -37.18 -26.71 57.88
CA VAL A 412 -38.41 -25.91 57.84
C VAL A 412 -38.51 -25.15 59.15
N ALA A 413 -38.55 -23.82 59.08
CA ALA A 413 -38.71 -22.98 60.26
C ALA A 413 -40.10 -23.17 60.90
N PRO A 414 -40.25 -22.96 62.22
CA PRO A 414 -41.56 -23.02 62.87
C PRO A 414 -42.58 -22.09 62.20
N ASN A 415 -43.83 -22.53 62.10
CA ASN A 415 -44.98 -21.71 61.76
C ASN A 415 -45.65 -21.25 63.05
N THR A 416 -45.54 -19.97 63.36
CA THR A 416 -46.13 -19.35 64.56
C THR A 416 -47.54 -18.82 64.32
N THR A 417 -48.12 -19.08 63.14
CA THR A 417 -49.48 -18.64 62.78
C THR A 417 -50.45 -19.81 62.86
N ALA A 418 -51.72 -19.54 63.15
CA ALA A 418 -52.78 -20.55 63.16
C ALA A 418 -53.13 -21.07 61.76
N GLN A 419 -52.72 -20.38 60.70
CA GLN A 419 -52.98 -20.78 59.32
C GLN A 419 -51.88 -21.72 58.82
N ALA A 420 -52.28 -22.80 58.15
CA ALA A 420 -51.34 -23.64 57.42
C ALA A 420 -50.73 -22.85 56.25
N ARG A 421 -49.49 -23.17 55.90
CA ARG A 421 -48.75 -22.57 54.78
C ARG A 421 -48.11 -23.64 53.93
N ALA A 422 -47.93 -23.37 52.64
CA ALA A 422 -47.27 -24.28 51.71
C ALA A 422 -46.24 -23.55 50.85
N ALA A 423 -45.20 -24.27 50.45
CA ALA A 423 -44.23 -23.81 49.48
C ALA A 423 -43.67 -24.99 48.69
N THR A 424 -42.95 -24.68 47.60
CA THR A 424 -42.38 -25.68 46.73
C THR A 424 -40.86 -25.69 46.79
N ILE A 425 -40.30 -26.88 46.62
CA ILE A 425 -38.90 -27.11 46.27
C ILE A 425 -38.90 -27.61 44.83
N VAL A 426 -38.13 -26.95 43.97
CA VAL A 426 -38.02 -27.27 42.54
C VAL A 426 -36.68 -27.96 42.29
N VAL A 427 -36.73 -29.13 41.66
CA VAL A 427 -35.58 -29.88 41.15
C VAL A 427 -35.78 -30.09 39.66
N GLN A 428 -35.16 -29.25 38.84
CA GLN A 428 -35.38 -29.26 37.38
C GLN A 428 -36.87 -29.12 37.04
N ASP A 429 -37.49 -30.14 36.43
CA ASP A 429 -38.91 -30.21 36.08
C ASP A 429 -39.79 -30.83 37.19
N ARG A 430 -39.19 -31.25 38.31
CA ARG A 430 -39.89 -31.86 39.44
C ARG A 430 -40.16 -30.85 40.54
N VAL A 431 -41.33 -31.01 41.17
CA VAL A 431 -41.79 -30.17 42.27
C VAL A 431 -42.11 -31.03 43.47
N VAL A 432 -41.57 -30.66 44.62
CA VAL A 432 -41.91 -31.23 45.93
C VAL A 432 -42.59 -30.15 46.76
N THR A 433 -43.85 -30.39 47.15
CA THR A 433 -44.64 -29.46 47.96
C THR A 433 -44.39 -29.72 49.44
N ILE A 434 -44.07 -28.68 50.19
CA ILE A 434 -43.98 -28.71 51.65
C ILE A 434 -45.25 -28.09 52.21
N GLU A 435 -46.06 -28.87 52.93
CA GLU A 435 -47.27 -28.41 53.59
C GLU A 435 -47.02 -28.35 55.10
N GLN A 436 -46.98 -27.13 55.65
CA GLN A 436 -46.76 -26.92 57.08
C GLN A 436 -48.05 -26.53 57.78
N ALA A 437 -48.42 -27.30 58.81
CA ALA A 437 -49.58 -27.00 59.64
C ALA A 437 -49.46 -25.63 60.35
N GLY A 438 -50.61 -25.03 60.67
CA GLY A 438 -50.69 -23.90 61.59
C GLY A 438 -50.60 -24.36 63.04
N THR A 439 -50.35 -23.44 63.97
CA THR A 439 -50.46 -23.71 65.41
C THR A 439 -51.91 -24.06 65.74
N VAL A 440 -52.14 -25.24 66.32
CA VAL A 440 -53.44 -25.60 66.91
C VAL A 440 -53.72 -24.57 68.03
N PRO A 441 -54.93 -23.97 68.11
CA PRO A 441 -55.27 -23.03 69.18
C PRO A 441 -55.19 -23.67 70.57
#